data_AF-A0A351FDJ6-F1
#
_entry.id   AF-A0A351FDJ6-F1
#
_cell.length_a   1.000
_cell.length_b   1.000
_cell.length_c   1.000
_cell.angle_alpha   90.00
_cell.angle_beta   90.00
_cell.angle_gamma   90.00
#
_symmetry.space_group_name_H-M   'P 1'
#
loop_
_entity.id
_entity.type
_entity.pdbx_description
1 polymer ?
#
loop_
_entity_poly.entity_id
_entity_poly.type
_entity_poly.pdbx_seq_one_letter_code
_entity_poly.pdbx_strand_id
1 'polypeptide(L)'
;MQIRDLGKATSLRIVRLLLASGIMIALFIGFVFSEAYVRSSQISAMENILNPYSDIKVSGYWYPDFLWTGRSWWIEIESSHPVVLRLDEWEGTIEVGNHRVFSNHDDTNTNEFSEKSFWGYPSEVSVEKVKSRKSL
;
A
#
# COMPACT_ATOMS: atom_id res chain seq x y z
N MET A 1 22.90 57.41 -3.52
CA MET A 1 22.57 56.05 -3.99
C MET A 1 21.55 56.19 -5.11
N GLN A 2 21.94 55.91 -6.36
CA GLN A 2 21.12 56.19 -7.55
C GLN A 2 20.04 55.10 -7.73
N ILE A 3 18.88 55.49 -8.29
CA ILE A 3 17.74 54.59 -8.59
C ILE A 3 18.17 53.34 -9.42
N ARG A 4 19.25 53.47 -10.20
CA ARG A 4 19.88 52.38 -10.96
C ARG A 4 20.47 51.25 -10.11
N ASP A 5 21.01 51.56 -8.93
CA ASP A 5 21.61 50.55 -8.02
C ASP A 5 20.53 49.76 -7.28
N LEU A 6 19.39 50.41 -6.98
CA LEU A 6 18.22 49.78 -6.36
C LEU A 6 17.58 48.75 -7.32
N GLY A 7 17.50 49.07 -8.61
CA GLY A 7 16.99 48.15 -9.65
C GLY A 7 17.85 46.90 -9.83
N LYS A 8 19.19 47.04 -9.82
CA LYS A 8 20.13 45.91 -9.92
C LYS A 8 20.13 45.01 -8.67
N ALA A 9 20.03 45.61 -7.49
CA ALA A 9 19.93 44.85 -6.24
C ALA A 9 18.61 44.05 -6.17
N THR A 10 17.52 44.62 -6.69
CA THR A 10 16.20 43.97 -6.73
C THR A 10 16.17 42.84 -7.76
N SER A 11 16.71 43.05 -8.96
CA SER A 11 16.78 41.99 -9.99
C SER A 11 17.65 40.81 -9.57
N LEU A 12 18.80 41.07 -8.92
CA LEU A 12 19.66 40.01 -8.39
C LEU A 12 18.98 39.18 -7.29
N ARG A 13 18.18 39.82 -6.41
CA ARG A 13 17.40 39.12 -5.39
C ARG A 13 16.33 38.24 -6.01
N ILE A 14 15.62 38.73 -7.03
CA ILE A 14 14.60 37.95 -7.75
C ILE A 14 15.22 36.73 -8.43
N VAL A 15 16.34 36.91 -9.13
CA VAL A 15 17.04 35.79 -9.79
C VAL A 15 17.50 34.73 -8.78
N ARG A 16 18.06 35.14 -7.63
CA ARG A 16 18.45 34.20 -6.57
C ARG A 16 17.26 33.46 -5.97
N LEU A 17 16.14 34.14 -5.78
CA LEU A 17 14.91 33.52 -5.28
C LEU A 17 14.40 32.46 -6.26
N LEU A 18 14.34 32.79 -7.55
CA LEU A 18 13.91 31.86 -8.60
C LEU A 18 14.83 30.64 -8.69
N LEU A 19 16.15 30.84 -8.60
CA LEU A 19 17.11 29.74 -8.57
C LEU A 19 16.92 28.84 -7.34
N ALA A 20 16.79 29.44 -6.16
CA ALA A 20 16.58 28.70 -4.91
C ALA A 20 15.27 27.90 -4.95
N SER A 21 14.18 28.52 -5.40
CA SER A 21 12.89 27.84 -5.59
C SER A 21 12.99 26.70 -6.60
N GLY A 22 13.69 26.91 -7.72
CA GLY A 22 13.92 25.87 -8.72
C GLY A 22 14.70 24.67 -8.15
N ILE A 23 15.76 24.93 -7.38
CA ILE A 23 16.53 23.89 -6.69
C ILE A 23 15.65 23.14 -5.69
N MET A 24 14.86 23.84 -4.88
CA MET A 24 13.96 23.22 -3.90
C MET A 24 12.91 22.32 -4.58
N ILE A 25 12.33 22.76 -5.69
CA ILE A 25 11.38 21.96 -6.47
C ILE A 25 12.06 20.71 -7.03
N ALA A 26 13.26 20.85 -7.61
CA ALA A 26 14.00 19.70 -8.14
C ALA A 26 14.37 18.69 -7.05
N LEU A 27 14.81 19.16 -5.88
CA LEU A 27 15.10 18.31 -4.71
C LEU A 27 13.83 17.61 -4.20
N PHE A 28 12.71 18.32 -4.12
CA PHE A 28 11.43 17.74 -3.71
C PHE A 28 10.99 16.62 -4.67
N ILE A 29 11.06 16.88 -5.98
CA ILE A 29 10.75 15.87 -7.00
C ILE A 29 11.67 14.65 -6.84
N GLY A 30 12.98 14.88 -6.73
CA GLY A 30 13.97 13.81 -6.53
C GLY A 30 13.69 12.99 -5.27
N PHE A 31 13.29 13.64 -4.18
CA PHE A 31 12.89 12.99 -2.94
C PHE A 31 11.66 12.10 -3.14
N VAL A 32 10.59 12.60 -3.77
CA VAL A 32 9.36 11.84 -4.05
C VAL A 32 9.66 10.60 -4.90
N PHE A 33 10.46 10.73 -5.96
CA PHE A 33 10.82 9.58 -6.80
C PHE A 33 11.70 8.57 -6.07
N SER A 34 12.67 9.05 -5.28
CA SER A 34 13.53 8.17 -4.49
C SER A 34 12.71 7.39 -3.45
N GLU A 35 11.74 8.04 -2.83
CA GLU A 35 10.85 7.44 -1.85
C GLU A 35 9.95 6.36 -2.46
N ALA A 36 9.30 6.67 -3.59
CA ALA A 36 8.53 5.69 -4.35
C ALA A 36 9.37 4.51 -4.84
N TYR A 37 10.60 4.77 -5.30
CA TYR A 37 11.52 3.73 -5.74
C TYR A 37 11.94 2.81 -4.59
N VAL A 38 12.40 3.37 -3.46
CA VAL A 38 12.78 2.60 -2.27
C VAL A 38 11.59 1.76 -1.79
N ARG A 39 10.40 2.35 -1.71
CA ARG A 39 9.16 1.66 -1.31
C ARG A 39 8.87 0.45 -2.19
N SER A 40 8.92 0.61 -3.51
CA SER A 40 8.68 -0.49 -4.45
C SER A 40 9.77 -1.58 -4.40
N SER A 41 11.02 -1.20 -4.17
CA SER A 41 12.14 -2.15 -4.05
C SER A 41 12.08 -3.03 -2.79
N GLN A 42 11.29 -2.61 -1.79
CA GLN A 42 11.14 -3.30 -0.51
C GLN A 42 9.87 -4.15 -0.45
N ILE A 43 9.13 -4.29 -1.55
CA ILE A 43 8.01 -5.21 -1.64
C ILE A 43 8.57 -6.65 -1.56
N SER A 44 8.04 -7.43 -0.63
CA SER A 44 8.42 -8.83 -0.44
C SER A 44 7.20 -9.73 -0.37
N ALA A 45 7.27 -10.93 -0.96
CA ALA A 45 6.18 -11.90 -0.85
C ALA A 45 6.00 -12.38 0.61
N MET A 46 4.76 -12.69 0.99
CA MET A 46 4.47 -13.39 2.24
C MET A 46 4.85 -14.87 2.12
N GLU A 47 5.54 -15.40 3.12
CA GLU A 47 6.01 -16.79 3.10
C GLU A 47 4.93 -17.77 3.58
N ASN A 48 4.05 -17.36 4.49
CA ASN A 48 3.10 -18.23 5.18
C ASN A 48 1.68 -18.15 4.57
N ILE A 49 1.56 -18.37 3.26
CA ILE A 49 0.26 -18.49 2.58
C ILE A 49 -0.09 -19.97 2.42
N LEU A 50 -1.11 -20.40 3.15
CA LEU A 50 -1.66 -21.75 3.08
C LEU A 50 -2.88 -21.78 2.15
N ASN A 51 -2.68 -22.29 0.94
CA ASN A 51 -3.75 -22.51 -0.03
C ASN A 51 -3.70 -23.96 -0.55
N PRO A 52 -4.57 -24.86 -0.07
CA PRO A 52 -4.59 -26.24 -0.52
C PRO A 52 -5.32 -26.44 -1.87
N TYR A 53 -5.86 -25.39 -2.46
CA TYR A 53 -6.72 -25.49 -3.65
C TYR A 53 -6.01 -24.95 -4.90
N SER A 54 -5.95 -25.78 -5.95
CA SER A 54 -5.31 -25.40 -7.22
C SER A 54 -6.15 -24.42 -8.07
N ASP A 55 -7.45 -24.34 -7.81
CA ASP A 55 -8.39 -23.47 -8.54
C ASP A 55 -8.60 -22.09 -7.90
N ILE A 56 -7.87 -21.81 -6.81
CA ILE A 56 -7.84 -20.53 -6.14
C ILE A 56 -6.40 -20.02 -6.26
N LYS A 57 -6.20 -18.78 -6.75
CA LYS A 57 -4.89 -18.15 -6.73
C LYS A 57 -4.84 -17.16 -5.58
N VAL A 58 -3.84 -17.31 -4.73
CA VAL A 58 -3.61 -16.42 -3.59
C VAL A 58 -2.16 -15.96 -3.66
N SER A 59 -1.97 -14.65 -3.58
CA SER A 59 -0.63 -14.07 -3.42
C SER A 59 -0.70 -12.95 -2.39
N GLY A 60 0.34 -12.80 -1.59
CA GLY A 60 0.37 -11.84 -0.51
C GLY A 60 1.73 -11.14 -0.48
N TYR A 61 1.71 -9.86 -0.15
CA TYR A 61 2.89 -9.01 -0.23
C TYR A 61 2.95 -8.10 0.98
N TRP A 62 4.15 -7.98 1.54
CA TRP A 62 4.54 -6.95 2.47
C TRP A 62 5.13 -5.76 1.71
N TYR A 63 4.85 -4.56 2.17
CA TYR A 63 5.49 -3.35 1.68
C TYR A 63 5.70 -2.36 2.84
N PRO A 64 6.72 -1.49 2.77
CA PRO A 64 6.92 -0.45 3.78
C PRO A 64 5.84 0.62 3.67
N ASP A 65 5.36 1.09 4.80
CA ASP A 65 4.25 2.04 4.89
C ASP A 65 4.70 3.52 4.86
N PHE A 66 3.77 4.45 5.12
CA PHE A 66 4.00 5.90 5.22
C PHE A 66 5.33 6.24 5.92
N LEU A 67 6.18 7.01 5.22
CA LEU A 67 7.52 7.41 5.68
C LEU A 67 8.39 6.26 6.23
N TRP A 68 8.23 5.05 5.70
CA TRP A 68 8.97 3.84 6.11
C TRP A 68 8.74 3.42 7.58
N THR A 69 7.78 4.02 8.26
CA THR A 69 7.46 3.70 9.65
C THR A 69 6.28 2.73 9.70
N GLY A 70 6.58 1.44 9.74
CA GLY A 70 5.59 0.37 9.79
C GLY A 70 5.71 -0.59 8.61
N ARG A 71 4.87 -1.63 8.62
CA ARG A 71 4.65 -2.48 7.46
C ARG A 71 3.20 -2.32 7.03
N SER A 72 2.96 -2.54 5.77
CA SER A 72 1.63 -2.69 5.21
C SER A 72 1.60 -3.93 4.38
N TRP A 73 0.42 -4.39 4.06
CA TRP A 73 0.28 -5.58 3.27
C TRP A 73 -0.97 -5.57 2.40
N TRP A 74 -0.92 -6.36 1.34
CA TRP A 74 -2.10 -6.75 0.60
C TRP A 74 -2.03 -8.22 0.21
N ILE A 75 -3.19 -8.83 0.02
CA ILE A 75 -3.41 -10.19 -0.43
C ILE A 75 -4.35 -10.12 -1.63
N GLU A 76 -3.93 -10.69 -2.75
CA GLU A 76 -4.72 -10.84 -3.96
C GLU A 76 -5.29 -12.25 -4.00
N ILE A 77 -6.61 -12.35 -4.19
CA ILE A 77 -7.36 -13.60 -4.23
C ILE A 77 -8.16 -13.63 -5.53
N GLU A 78 -7.86 -14.60 -6.39
CA GLU A 78 -8.64 -14.92 -7.59
C GLU A 78 -9.31 -16.28 -7.38
N SER A 79 -10.64 -16.30 -7.35
CA SER A 79 -11.42 -17.51 -7.10
C SER A 79 -12.69 -17.59 -7.94
N SER A 80 -13.05 -18.80 -8.35
CA SER A 80 -14.32 -19.14 -9.02
C SER A 80 -15.47 -19.47 -8.05
N HIS A 81 -15.19 -19.49 -6.74
CA HIS A 81 -16.14 -19.79 -5.67
C HIS A 81 -15.93 -18.83 -4.49
N PRO A 82 -16.93 -18.59 -3.64
CA PRO A 82 -16.71 -17.86 -2.39
C PRO A 82 -15.69 -18.60 -1.51
N VAL A 83 -14.78 -17.84 -0.90
CA VAL A 83 -13.75 -18.36 -0.01
C VAL A 83 -13.77 -17.64 1.33
N VAL A 84 -13.33 -18.31 2.38
CA VAL A 84 -13.04 -17.69 3.67
C VAL A 84 -11.55 -17.42 3.71
N LEU A 85 -11.18 -16.14 3.81
CA LEU A 85 -9.82 -15.70 4.12
C LEU A 85 -9.66 -15.66 5.64
N ARG A 86 -8.62 -16.30 6.15
CA ARG A 86 -8.23 -16.24 7.57
C ARG A 86 -6.87 -15.57 7.72
N LEU A 87 -6.82 -14.62 8.65
CA LEU A 87 -5.65 -13.83 9.02
C LEU A 87 -5.49 -13.96 10.54
N ASP A 88 -4.66 -14.90 11.00
CA ASP A 88 -4.58 -15.29 12.40
C ASP A 88 -5.98 -15.59 13.02
N GLU A 89 -6.47 -14.73 13.93
CA GLU A 89 -7.79 -14.85 14.59
C GLU A 89 -8.94 -14.10 13.87
N TRP A 90 -8.65 -13.51 12.71
CA TRP A 90 -9.64 -12.84 11.89
C TRP A 90 -10.08 -13.72 10.72
N GLU A 91 -11.37 -13.66 10.40
CA GLU A 91 -11.93 -14.31 9.23
C GLU A 91 -12.86 -13.36 8.48
N GLY A 92 -12.83 -13.46 7.16
CA GLY A 92 -13.72 -12.73 6.25
C GLY A 92 -14.08 -13.58 5.04
N THR A 93 -15.30 -13.38 4.53
CA THR A 93 -15.77 -14.08 3.34
C THR A 93 -15.51 -13.22 2.10
N ILE A 94 -14.76 -13.78 1.16
CA ILE A 94 -14.43 -13.16 -0.11
C ILE A 94 -15.32 -13.80 -1.18
N GLU A 95 -16.10 -12.98 -1.85
CA GLU A 95 -16.99 -13.43 -2.93
C GLU A 95 -16.21 -13.87 -4.18
N VAL A 96 -16.91 -14.47 -5.13
CA VAL A 96 -16.35 -14.87 -6.42
C VAL A 96 -15.71 -13.66 -7.12
N GLY A 97 -14.57 -13.89 -7.79
CA GLY A 97 -13.89 -12.88 -8.59
C GLY A 97 -12.43 -12.67 -8.22
N ASN A 98 -11.93 -11.47 -8.49
CA ASN A 98 -10.59 -11.03 -8.15
C ASN A 98 -10.70 -9.90 -7.12
N HIS A 99 -10.20 -10.15 -5.92
CA HIS A 99 -10.27 -9.23 -4.79
C HIS A 99 -8.88 -8.97 -4.24
N ARG A 100 -8.64 -7.72 -3.83
CA ARG A 100 -7.45 -7.32 -3.08
C ARG A 100 -7.87 -6.93 -1.67
N VAL A 101 -7.40 -7.68 -0.69
CA VAL A 101 -7.57 -7.38 0.74
C VAL A 101 -6.30 -6.74 1.26
N PHE A 102 -6.37 -5.63 2.00
CA PHE A 102 -5.20 -4.90 2.44
C PHE A 102 -5.36 -4.26 3.83
N SER A 103 -4.22 -3.95 4.44
CA SER A 103 -4.13 -3.09 5.62
C SER A 103 -2.86 -2.24 5.52
N ASN A 104 -3.05 -0.94 5.73
CA ASN A 104 -1.98 0.05 5.88
C ASN A 104 -2.32 1.03 7.02
N HIS A 105 -1.43 1.96 7.31
CA HIS A 105 -1.57 2.93 8.42
C HIS A 105 -2.78 3.84 8.27
N ASP A 106 -3.11 4.23 7.04
CA ASP A 106 -4.20 5.16 6.77
C ASP A 106 -5.56 4.44 6.71
N ASP A 107 -5.58 3.19 6.21
CA ASP A 107 -6.81 2.48 5.92
C ASP A 107 -6.65 0.95 5.80
N THR A 108 -7.77 0.24 5.94
CA THR A 108 -7.91 -1.19 5.63
C THR A 108 -9.29 -1.46 5.05
N ASN A 109 -9.38 -2.38 4.08
CA ASN A 109 -10.65 -2.82 3.50
C ASN A 109 -11.14 -4.17 4.04
N THR A 110 -10.53 -4.69 5.10
CA THR A 110 -10.91 -5.99 5.69
C THR A 110 -12.36 -5.99 6.21
N ASN A 111 -12.88 -4.84 6.63
CA ASN A 111 -14.29 -4.64 6.99
C ASN A 111 -15.28 -4.79 5.83
N GLU A 112 -14.84 -4.78 4.57
CA GLU A 112 -15.71 -5.09 3.43
C GLU A 112 -16.12 -6.57 3.40
N PHE A 113 -15.36 -7.43 4.10
CA PHE A 113 -15.49 -8.89 4.05
C PHE A 113 -15.85 -9.53 5.40
N SER A 114 -15.95 -8.72 6.46
CA SER A 114 -16.18 -9.18 7.84
C SER A 114 -16.83 -8.09 8.68
N GLU A 115 -17.42 -8.46 9.82
CA GLU A 115 -18.02 -7.51 10.78
C GLU A 115 -16.96 -6.63 11.49
N LYS A 116 -15.70 -7.04 11.47
CA LYS A 116 -14.57 -6.34 12.08
C LYS A 116 -13.43 -6.13 11.09
N SER A 117 -12.69 -5.03 11.20
CA SER A 117 -11.42 -4.85 10.50
C SER A 117 -10.31 -5.67 11.17
N PHE A 118 -9.37 -6.18 10.37
CA PHE A 118 -8.09 -6.66 10.86
C PHE A 118 -7.07 -5.52 10.84
N TRP A 119 -6.50 -5.23 12.01
CA TRP A 119 -5.40 -4.28 12.18
C TRP A 119 -4.19 -5.02 12.71
N GLY A 120 -3.09 -5.01 11.94
CA GLY A 120 -1.84 -5.66 12.34
C GLY A 120 -1.13 -6.36 11.20
N TYR A 121 -0.32 -7.36 11.57
CA TYR A 121 0.54 -8.11 10.66
C TYR A 121 0.17 -9.58 10.74
N PRO A 122 -0.51 -10.15 9.73
CA PRO A 122 -0.87 -11.57 9.77
C PRO A 122 0.40 -12.43 9.86
N SER A 123 0.47 -13.30 10.85
CA SER A 123 1.56 -14.28 10.97
C SER A 123 1.34 -15.49 10.05
N GLU A 124 0.07 -15.81 9.80
CA GLU A 124 -0.39 -16.84 8.88
C GLU A 124 -1.58 -16.32 8.04
N VAL A 125 -1.57 -16.67 6.76
CA VAL A 125 -2.67 -16.41 5.83
C VAL A 125 -3.18 -17.76 5.33
N SER A 126 -4.46 -18.07 5.53
CA SER A 126 -5.05 -19.29 4.98
C SER A 126 -6.36 -19.02 4.25
N VAL A 127 -6.64 -19.85 3.25
CA VAL A 127 -7.85 -19.74 2.44
C VAL A 127 -8.60 -21.07 2.42
N GLU A 128 -9.89 -21.01 2.73
CA GLU A 128 -10.80 -22.15 2.75
C GLU A 128 -11.98 -21.93 1.79
N LYS A 129 -12.47 -22.97 1.13
CA LYS A 129 -13.73 -22.86 0.37
C LYS A 129 -14.91 -22.75 1.33
N VAL A 130 -15.85 -21.85 1.04
CA VAL A 130 -17.12 -21.82 1.77
C VAL A 130 -17.82 -23.17 1.58
N LYS A 131 -18.07 -23.87 2.69
CA LYS A 131 -18.78 -25.16 2.66
C LYS A 131 -20.18 -24.91 2.12
N SER A 132 -20.46 -25.39 0.91
CA SER A 132 -21.81 -25.40 0.37
C SER A 132 -22.71 -26.16 1.36
N ARG A 133 -23.66 -25.48 1.99
CA ARG A 133 -24.67 -26.15 2.81
C ARG A 133 -25.40 -27.12 1.88
N LYS A 134 -25.22 -28.42 2.10
CA LYS A 134 -26.10 -29.42 1.47
C LYS A 134 -27.53 -29.03 1.81
N SER A 135 -28.32 -28.69 0.80
CA SER A 135 -29.77 -28.59 0.96
C SER A 135 -30.26 -29.97 1.40
N LEU A 136 -30.83 -30.03 2.61
CA LEU A 136 -31.59 -31.18 3.09
C LEU A 136 -32.88 -31.33 2.28
#